data_AF-A0AAW6W9R0-F1
#
_entry.id   AF-A0AAW6W9R0-F1
#
_cell.length_a   1.000
_cell.length_b   1.000
_cell.length_c   1.000
_cell.angle_alpha   90.00
_cell.angle_beta   90.00
_cell.angle_gamma   90.00
#
_symmetry.space_group_name_H-M   'P 1'
#
loop_
_entity.id
_entity.type
_entity.pdbx_description
1 polymer ?
#
loop_
_entity_poly.entity_id
_entity_poly.type
_entity_poly.pdbx_seq_one_letter_code
_entity_poly.pdbx_strand_id
1 'polypeptide(L)'
;MSKFDFLETEYSMKKMDTPFLGYAGKVQEFYFIVLINHDDSKFCTVKIGAYRDADVESLLSLLKREKPLKRVKFSVEKASLAIRYRLSLFQSGEKKRFQQILDFLLPFLKEHGYHSGSFLSGKDDNQLKLAQIGRNYLYLTETEYSQESFELEAKKEEYHRQEGNILLGILGLLILAPLGIAIYVLLGKIGNFYYFCFSGFIAMAACYIYTFLAGKLSKHSLFFIFLILASMLFVSNFLEFIWRFYDELQKKYYNVTFLDALQEGYFLFLEDGEIRYDVIVGFLLDFVISIGVSIYILYREFKKELQSLESKKIE
;
A
#
# COMPACT_ATOMS: atom_id res chain seq x y z
N MET A 1 11.56 8.64 23.75
CA MET A 1 11.45 9.79 22.83
C MET A 1 11.16 9.26 21.44
N SER A 2 10.09 9.73 20.79
CA SER A 2 9.81 9.36 19.41
C SER A 2 10.86 9.99 18.49
N LYS A 3 11.15 9.32 17.37
CA LYS A 3 12.14 9.77 16.38
C LYS A 3 11.85 11.15 15.79
N PHE A 4 10.66 11.70 16.04
CA PHE A 4 10.16 12.95 15.46
C PHE A 4 9.74 13.99 16.49
N ASP A 5 10.04 13.80 17.78
CA ASP A 5 9.68 14.76 18.84
C ASP A 5 10.27 16.16 18.58
N PHE A 6 11.35 16.24 17.80
CA PHE A 6 11.97 17.51 17.40
C PHE A 6 11.03 18.41 16.57
N LEU A 7 10.04 17.85 15.88
CA LEU A 7 9.04 18.63 15.13
C LEU A 7 8.14 19.44 16.06
N GLU A 8 7.79 18.89 17.23
CA GLU A 8 7.05 19.63 18.27
C GLU A 8 7.97 20.63 18.96
N THR A 9 9.14 20.19 19.42
CA THR A 9 10.00 21.00 20.30
C THR A 9 10.76 22.11 19.59
N GLU A 10 11.18 21.91 18.34
CA GLU A 10 12.03 22.87 17.61
C GLU A 10 11.25 23.65 16.54
N TYR A 11 10.18 23.06 16.00
CA TYR A 11 9.40 23.66 14.90
C TYR A 11 7.96 24.00 15.30
N SER A 12 7.57 23.78 16.56
CA SER A 12 6.21 24.05 17.07
C SER A 12 5.11 23.39 16.24
N MET A 13 5.41 22.29 15.55
CA MET A 13 4.41 21.52 14.82
C MET A 13 3.56 20.74 15.80
N LYS A 14 2.26 20.65 15.55
CA LYS A 14 1.33 19.88 16.36
C LYS A 14 1.28 18.44 15.86
N LYS A 15 1.30 17.50 16.80
CA LYS A 15 1.06 16.10 16.51
C LYS A 15 -0.41 15.89 16.15
N MET A 16 -0.67 15.18 15.05
CA MET A 16 -2.01 14.95 14.53
C MET A 16 -2.65 13.73 15.21
N ASP A 17 -3.95 13.78 15.47
CA ASP A 17 -4.75 12.63 15.91
C ASP A 17 -5.13 11.76 14.72
N THR A 18 -4.20 10.91 14.28
CA THR A 18 -4.39 10.00 13.13
C THR A 18 -3.95 8.57 13.46
N PRO A 19 -4.35 7.55 12.67
CA PRO A 19 -3.97 6.16 12.90
C PRO A 19 -2.46 5.87 12.74
N PHE A 20 -1.69 6.85 12.29
CA PHE A 20 -0.25 6.78 12.07
C PHE A 20 0.40 8.03 12.70
N LEU A 21 1.73 8.12 12.68
CA LEU A 21 2.40 9.28 13.26
C LEU A 21 2.42 10.44 12.25
N GLY A 22 1.77 11.55 12.57
CA GLY A 22 1.72 12.74 11.73
C GLY A 22 1.97 14.02 12.52
N TYR A 23 2.61 15.00 11.90
CA TYR A 23 2.79 16.35 12.44
C TYR A 23 2.35 17.37 11.40
N ALA A 24 1.69 18.43 11.85
CA ALA A 24 1.28 19.52 11.00
C ALA A 24 1.56 20.86 11.68
N GLY A 25 1.95 21.86 10.89
CA GLY A 25 2.16 23.20 11.42
C GLY A 25 2.69 24.16 10.38
N LYS A 26 2.86 25.41 10.79
CA LYS A 26 3.47 26.45 9.96
C LYS A 26 4.92 26.62 10.38
N VAL A 27 5.83 26.50 9.41
CA VAL A 27 7.27 26.77 9.61
C VAL A 27 7.62 27.98 8.75
N GLN A 28 8.04 29.07 9.41
CA GLN A 28 8.11 30.40 8.81
C GLN A 28 6.75 30.82 8.20
N GLU A 29 6.66 30.95 6.89
CA GLU A 29 5.47 31.36 6.16
C GLU A 29 4.75 30.19 5.48
N PHE A 30 5.31 28.98 5.57
CA PHE A 30 4.82 27.83 4.83
C PHE A 30 4.13 26.80 5.73
N TYR A 31 3.00 26.29 5.25
CA TYR A 31 2.28 25.20 5.91
C TYR A 31 2.88 23.86 5.52
N PHE A 32 3.16 23.03 6.54
CA PHE A 32 3.76 21.71 6.41
C PHE A 32 2.89 20.64 7.02
N ILE A 33 2.89 19.47 6.39
CA ILE A 33 2.37 18.22 6.93
C ILE A 33 3.44 17.14 6.76
N VAL A 34 3.89 16.55 7.87
CA VAL A 34 4.86 15.45 7.90
C VAL A 34 4.10 14.18 8.26
N LEU A 35 3.96 13.27 7.31
CA LEU A 35 3.26 12.01 7.45
C LEU A 35 4.28 10.85 7.49
N ILE A 36 4.28 10.10 8.58
CA ILE A 36 5.21 8.98 8.82
C ILE A 36 4.42 7.68 8.76
N ASN A 37 4.88 6.72 7.96
CA ASN A 37 4.23 5.41 7.77
C ASN A 37 2.80 5.46 7.18
N HIS A 38 2.45 6.56 6.53
CA HIS A 38 1.12 6.81 5.98
C HIS A 38 0.71 5.81 4.88
N ASP A 39 1.62 5.53 3.94
CA ASP A 39 1.38 4.61 2.82
C ASP A 39 2.30 3.39 2.83
N ASP A 40 3.48 3.54 3.43
CA ASP A 40 4.51 2.52 3.53
C ASP A 40 5.33 2.77 4.80
N SER A 41 5.42 1.75 5.64
CA SER A 41 6.18 1.69 6.90
C SER A 41 7.66 2.13 6.80
N LYS A 42 8.20 2.29 5.59
CA LYS A 42 9.60 2.66 5.35
C LYS A 42 9.79 4.11 4.93
N PHE A 43 8.72 4.87 4.74
CA PHE A 43 8.81 6.21 4.15
C PHE A 43 8.19 7.30 5.04
N CYS A 44 8.80 8.48 4.93
CA CYS A 44 8.25 9.75 5.38
C CYS A 44 7.84 10.58 4.16
N THR A 45 6.69 11.24 4.26
CA THR A 45 6.21 12.20 3.26
C THR A 45 6.09 13.57 3.92
N VAL A 46 6.81 14.55 3.40
CA VAL A 46 6.67 15.96 3.79
C VAL A 46 5.89 16.67 2.70
N LYS A 47 4.68 17.14 3.02
CA LYS A 47 3.87 17.99 2.14
C LYS A 47 4.03 19.44 2.56
N ILE A 48 4.13 20.33 1.58
CA ILE A 48 4.20 21.78 1.77
C ILE A 48 3.22 22.48 0.82
N GLY A 49 2.54 23.51 1.30
CA GLY A 49 1.72 24.38 0.43
C GLY A 49 2.64 25.28 -0.40
N ALA A 50 2.60 25.13 -1.72
CA ALA A 50 3.45 25.87 -2.65
C ALA A 50 2.62 26.24 -3.89
N TYR A 51 2.24 27.52 -3.97
CA TYR A 51 1.41 28.06 -5.03
C TYR A 51 2.03 29.31 -5.65
N ARG A 52 1.73 29.51 -6.94
CA ARG A 52 2.08 30.68 -7.73
C ARG A 52 1.03 30.83 -8.83
N ASP A 53 0.47 32.03 -8.99
CA ASP A 53 -0.42 32.36 -10.11
C ASP A 53 0.34 32.10 -11.44
N ALA A 54 -0.27 31.42 -12.39
CA ALA A 54 0.37 30.71 -13.53
C ALA A 54 1.37 31.57 -14.36
N ASP A 55 2.33 31.10 -15.17
CA ASP A 55 2.65 29.82 -15.83
C ASP A 55 4.13 29.92 -16.28
N VAL A 56 5.11 29.19 -15.71
CA VAL A 56 6.53 29.33 -16.20
C VAL A 56 7.35 28.05 -16.15
N GLU A 57 7.15 27.15 -15.20
CA GLU A 57 7.73 25.79 -15.23
C GLU A 57 6.96 25.00 -14.20
N SER A 58 6.62 23.74 -14.50
CA SER A 58 6.10 22.85 -13.47
C SER A 58 7.11 22.88 -12.30
N LEU A 59 6.69 23.20 -11.08
CA LEU A 59 7.57 23.17 -9.88
C LEU A 59 8.42 21.89 -9.86
N LEU A 60 7.85 20.79 -10.36
CA LEU A 60 8.53 19.52 -10.54
C LEU A 60 9.67 19.53 -11.57
N SER A 61 9.56 20.24 -12.70
CA SER A 61 10.64 20.36 -13.69
C SER A 61 11.81 21.17 -13.14
N LEU A 62 11.56 22.26 -12.42
CA LEU A 62 12.60 23.03 -11.74
C LEU A 62 13.36 22.18 -10.71
N LEU A 63 12.62 21.51 -9.81
CA LEU A 63 13.21 20.63 -8.80
C LEU A 63 14.00 19.47 -9.40
N LYS A 64 13.54 18.93 -10.54
CA LYS A 64 14.26 17.86 -11.26
C LYS A 64 15.55 18.36 -11.92
N ARG A 65 15.57 19.60 -12.40
CA ARG A 65 16.74 20.22 -13.01
C ARG A 65 17.85 20.47 -11.98
N GLU A 66 17.49 20.99 -10.81
CA GLU A 66 18.47 21.30 -9.76
C GLU A 66 18.97 20.06 -8.99
N LYS A 67 18.25 18.93 -9.05
CA LYS A 67 18.55 17.69 -8.30
C LYS A 67 19.00 17.93 -6.85
N PRO A 68 18.24 18.71 -6.07
CA PRO A 68 18.75 19.28 -4.82
C PRO A 68 18.90 18.24 -3.71
N LEU A 69 18.09 17.18 -3.72
CA LEU A 69 18.08 16.17 -2.68
C LEU A 69 18.30 14.77 -3.27
N LYS A 70 19.37 14.11 -2.83
CA LYS A 70 19.66 12.72 -3.21
C LYS A 70 18.68 11.76 -2.53
N ARG A 71 18.18 10.79 -3.31
CA ARG A 71 17.29 9.67 -2.89
C ARG A 71 15.92 10.13 -2.37
N VAL A 72 15.36 11.13 -3.01
CA VAL A 72 14.05 11.70 -2.67
C VAL A 72 13.17 11.71 -3.92
N LYS A 73 11.87 11.48 -3.76
CA LYS A 73 10.88 11.60 -4.84
C LYS A 73 10.04 12.85 -4.61
N PHE A 74 9.95 13.68 -5.63
CA PHE A 74 9.08 14.86 -5.66
C PHE A 74 7.80 14.55 -6.42
N SER A 75 6.68 15.05 -5.92
CA SER A 75 5.38 15.00 -6.59
C SER A 75 4.67 16.31 -6.30
N VAL A 76 4.09 16.92 -7.32
CA VAL A 76 3.31 18.16 -7.19
C VAL A 76 1.88 17.82 -7.52
N GLU A 77 0.97 18.19 -6.64
CA GLU A 77 -0.47 17.99 -6.80
C GLU A 77 -1.18 19.27 -6.38
N LYS A 78 -1.89 19.88 -7.33
CA LYS A 78 -2.56 21.18 -7.16
C LYS A 78 -1.56 22.22 -6.59
N ALA A 79 -1.88 22.86 -5.46
CA ALA A 79 -1.06 23.86 -4.77
C ALA A 79 -0.14 23.26 -3.70
N SER A 80 0.21 21.97 -3.79
CA SER A 80 1.05 21.29 -2.81
C SER A 80 2.21 20.52 -3.46
N LEU A 81 3.37 20.56 -2.79
CA LEU A 81 4.53 19.76 -3.12
C LEU A 81 4.74 18.69 -2.05
N ALA A 82 4.81 17.43 -2.48
CA ALA A 82 5.09 16.27 -1.66
C ALA A 82 6.53 15.77 -1.90
N ILE A 83 7.25 15.57 -0.81
CA ILE A 83 8.63 15.10 -0.78
C ILE A 83 8.66 13.78 -0.02
N ARG A 84 8.92 12.69 -0.73
CA ARG A 84 8.93 11.33 -0.16
C ARG A 84 10.35 10.78 -0.09
N TYR A 85 10.77 10.38 1.12
CA TYR A 85 12.09 9.79 1.37
C TYR A 85 12.00 8.60 2.33
N ARG A 86 13.03 7.74 2.31
CA ARG A 86 13.11 6.57 3.18
C ARG A 86 13.55 7.00 4.58
N LEU A 87 12.85 6.49 5.60
CA LEU A 87 13.15 6.73 7.01
C LEU A 87 14.57 6.29 7.38
N SER A 88 15.26 7.13 8.15
CA SER A 88 16.51 6.82 8.83
C SER A 88 16.29 5.90 10.03
N LEU A 89 17.35 5.18 10.36
CA LEU A 89 17.40 4.34 11.56
C LEU A 89 17.44 5.19 12.84
N PHE A 90 18.06 6.37 12.79
CA PHE A 90 18.31 7.23 13.96
C PHE A 90 17.57 8.58 13.86
N GLN A 91 17.13 9.09 15.03
CA GLN A 91 16.49 10.41 15.16
C GLN A 91 17.36 11.55 14.64
N SER A 92 18.66 11.53 14.91
CA SER A 92 19.62 12.53 14.39
C SER A 92 19.64 12.57 12.86
N GLY A 93 19.43 11.42 12.21
CA GLY A 93 19.31 11.34 10.75
C GLY A 93 18.03 11.98 10.22
N GLU A 94 16.91 11.80 10.90
CA GLU A 94 15.63 12.43 10.52
C GLU A 94 15.66 13.94 10.72
N LYS A 95 16.19 14.40 11.85
CA LYS A 95 16.40 15.83 12.13
C LYS A 95 17.26 16.47 11.03
N LYS A 96 18.42 15.89 10.72
CA LYS A 96 19.31 16.38 9.67
C LYS A 96 18.63 16.39 8.30
N ARG A 97 17.82 15.37 7.99
CA ARG A 97 17.10 15.29 6.71
C ARG A 97 16.00 16.34 6.60
N PHE A 98 15.22 16.54 7.65
CA PHE A 98 14.19 17.57 7.66
C PHE A 98 14.81 18.97 7.53
N GLN A 99 15.89 19.23 8.25
CA GLN A 99 16.63 20.48 8.13
C GLN A 99 17.16 20.71 6.71
N GLN A 100 17.77 19.69 6.08
CA GLN A 100 18.18 19.77 4.67
C GLN A 100 17.03 20.08 3.71
N ILE A 101 15.82 19.54 3.98
CA ILE A 101 14.63 19.85 3.19
C ILE A 101 14.27 21.32 3.38
N LEU A 102 14.25 21.84 4.60
CA LEU A 102 13.91 23.24 4.86
C LEU A 102 14.94 24.21 4.27
N ASP A 103 16.22 23.95 4.50
CA ASP A 103 17.35 24.80 4.08
C ASP A 103 17.40 24.95 2.56
N PHE A 104 16.99 23.92 1.82
CA PHE A 104 16.89 23.99 0.37
C PHE A 104 15.54 24.55 -0.09
N LEU A 105 14.44 24.00 0.42
CA LEU A 105 13.12 24.21 -0.15
C LEU A 105 12.57 25.61 0.13
N LEU A 106 12.79 26.14 1.35
CA LEU A 106 12.24 27.44 1.70
C LEU A 106 12.88 28.58 0.88
N PRO A 107 14.21 28.68 0.75
CA PRO A 107 14.82 29.67 -0.13
C PRO A 107 14.40 29.47 -1.59
N PHE A 108 14.44 28.23 -2.08
CA PHE A 108 14.08 27.91 -3.46
C PHE A 108 12.65 28.36 -3.80
N LEU A 109 11.67 28.08 -2.94
CA LEU A 109 10.28 28.49 -3.15
C LEU A 109 10.15 30.02 -3.13
N LYS A 110 10.81 30.70 -2.17
CA LYS A 110 10.79 32.17 -2.06
C LYS A 110 11.41 32.84 -3.28
N GLU A 111 12.60 32.40 -3.71
CA GLU A 111 13.31 32.94 -4.88
C GLU A 111 12.52 32.78 -6.18
N HIS A 112 11.76 31.69 -6.31
CA HIS A 112 10.94 31.42 -7.48
C HIS A 112 9.49 31.97 -7.38
N GLY A 113 9.19 32.76 -6.34
CA GLY A 113 7.92 33.46 -6.17
C GLY A 113 6.76 32.59 -5.71
N TYR A 114 7.04 31.43 -5.10
CA TYR A 114 6.01 30.59 -4.49
C TYR A 114 5.66 31.10 -3.09
N HIS A 115 4.37 31.05 -2.76
CA HIS A 115 3.85 31.31 -1.44
C HIS A 115 3.03 30.12 -0.95
N SER A 116 2.74 30.10 0.34
CA SER A 116 1.91 29.07 0.96
C SER A 116 0.48 29.52 1.09
N GLY A 117 -0.43 28.54 1.06
CA GLY A 117 -1.85 28.71 1.23
C GLY A 117 -2.51 27.35 1.28
N SER A 118 -3.79 27.28 0.93
CA SER A 118 -4.50 26.02 0.76
C SER A 118 -3.75 25.08 -0.18
N PHE A 119 -3.74 23.79 0.16
CA PHE A 119 -3.08 22.77 -0.65
C PHE A 119 -3.83 22.48 -1.96
N LEU A 120 -5.03 23.05 -2.15
CA LEU A 120 -5.80 22.93 -3.39
C LEU A 120 -5.63 24.17 -4.27
N SER A 121 -6.08 25.33 -3.80
CA SER A 121 -6.09 26.54 -4.63
C SER A 121 -4.92 27.50 -4.38
N GLY A 122 -4.15 27.30 -3.30
CA GLY A 122 -3.11 28.22 -2.88
C GLY A 122 -3.62 29.50 -2.21
N LYS A 123 -4.94 29.66 -2.06
CA LYS A 123 -5.53 30.79 -1.32
C LYS A 123 -5.17 30.71 0.16
N ASP A 124 -4.76 31.83 0.73
CA ASP A 124 -4.58 31.98 2.18
C ASP A 124 -5.60 33.01 2.68
N ASP A 125 -6.61 32.55 3.42
CA ASP A 125 -7.62 33.39 4.08
C ASP A 125 -7.31 33.62 5.57
N ASN A 126 -6.09 33.27 6.01
CA ASN A 126 -5.67 33.23 7.41
C ASN A 126 -6.50 32.29 8.31
N GLN A 127 -7.37 31.45 7.74
CA GLN A 127 -8.24 30.50 8.47
C GLN A 127 -8.09 29.07 7.94
N LEU A 128 -6.94 28.74 7.36
CA LEU A 128 -6.64 27.40 6.88
C LEU A 128 -6.70 26.39 8.03
N LYS A 129 -7.50 25.35 7.82
CA LYS A 129 -7.68 24.26 8.77
C LYS A 129 -7.12 22.97 8.21
N LEU A 130 -6.59 22.15 9.11
CA LEU A 130 -6.09 20.84 8.77
C LEU A 130 -7.27 19.88 8.67
N ALA A 131 -7.45 19.27 7.50
CA ALA A 131 -8.49 18.29 7.27
C ALA A 131 -7.93 17.01 6.64
N GLN A 132 -8.59 15.90 6.96
CA GLN A 132 -8.50 14.64 6.25
C GLN A 132 -9.60 14.60 5.20
N ILE A 133 -9.22 14.41 3.93
CA ILE A 133 -10.11 14.10 2.81
C ILE A 133 -9.65 12.77 2.21
N GLY A 134 -10.43 11.72 2.45
CA GLY A 134 -10.05 10.34 2.17
C GLY A 134 -8.78 9.95 2.92
N ARG A 135 -7.76 9.52 2.17
CA ARG A 135 -6.42 9.24 2.71
C ARG A 135 -5.49 10.46 2.69
N ASN A 136 -5.94 11.62 2.21
CA ASN A 136 -5.08 12.79 2.13
C ASN A 136 -5.29 13.73 3.33
N TYR A 137 -4.19 14.29 3.80
CA TYR A 137 -4.17 15.34 4.81
C TYR A 137 -3.76 16.64 4.12
N LEU A 138 -4.60 17.67 4.26
CA LEU A 138 -4.50 18.92 3.52
C LEU A 138 -4.84 20.10 4.44
N TYR A 139 -4.14 21.22 4.25
CA TYR A 139 -4.63 22.51 4.73
C TYR A 139 -5.61 23.07 3.71
N LEU A 140 -6.84 23.35 4.16
CA LEU A 140 -7.96 23.79 3.32
C LEU A 140 -8.63 25.02 3.92
N THR A 141 -9.23 25.85 3.08
CA THR A 141 -10.21 26.83 3.55
C THR A 141 -11.51 26.13 3.96
N GLU A 142 -12.37 26.82 4.72
CA GLU A 142 -13.66 26.27 5.13
C GLU A 142 -14.57 25.94 3.92
N THR A 143 -14.48 26.75 2.86
CA THR A 143 -15.24 26.54 1.62
C THR A 143 -14.74 25.33 0.83
N GLU A 144 -13.42 25.16 0.71
CA GLU A 144 -12.81 24.01 0.04
C GLU A 144 -13.07 22.71 0.80
N TYR A 145 -12.97 22.74 2.13
CA TYR A 145 -13.34 21.58 2.95
C TYR A 145 -14.78 21.17 2.70
N SER A 146 -15.71 22.12 2.72
CA SER A 146 -17.14 21.84 2.55
C SER A 146 -17.45 21.26 1.16
N GLN A 147 -16.79 21.76 0.12
CA GLN A 147 -16.92 21.24 -1.24
C GLN A 147 -16.36 19.81 -1.37
N GLU A 148 -15.12 19.59 -0.95
CA GLU A 148 -14.48 18.27 -1.03
C GLU A 148 -15.18 17.24 -0.13
N SER A 149 -15.67 17.65 1.05
CA SER A 149 -16.45 16.77 1.92
C SER A 149 -17.80 16.40 1.30
N PHE A 150 -18.49 17.35 0.66
CA PHE A 150 -19.76 17.08 -0.02
C PHE A 150 -19.57 16.14 -1.22
N GLU A 151 -18.54 16.36 -2.04
CA GLU A 151 -18.21 15.45 -3.15
C GLU A 151 -17.84 14.05 -2.63
N LEU A 152 -17.13 13.96 -1.51
CA LEU A 152 -16.76 12.69 -0.91
C LEU A 152 -17.96 11.97 -0.29
N GLU A 153 -18.87 12.69 0.34
CA GLU A 153 -20.14 12.16 0.85
C GLU A 153 -21.01 11.62 -0.29
N ALA A 154 -21.12 12.35 -1.40
CA ALA A 154 -21.83 11.86 -2.59
C ALA A 154 -21.19 10.56 -3.13
N LYS A 155 -19.86 10.49 -3.21
CA LYS A 155 -19.13 9.26 -3.60
C LYS A 155 -19.36 8.12 -2.61
N LYS A 156 -19.41 8.41 -1.31
CA LYS A 156 -19.66 7.43 -0.25
C LYS A 156 -21.08 6.89 -0.32
N GLU A 157 -22.08 7.74 -0.54
CA GLU A 157 -23.46 7.33 -0.75
C GLU A 157 -23.62 6.47 -2.00
N GLU A 158 -22.99 6.88 -3.11
CA GLU A 158 -22.97 6.10 -4.35
C GLU A 158 -22.30 4.73 -4.11
N TYR A 159 -21.15 4.70 -3.43
CA TYR A 159 -20.46 3.48 -3.07
C TYR A 159 -21.33 2.55 -2.21
N HIS A 160 -22.10 3.08 -1.26
CA HIS A 160 -23.00 2.28 -0.44
C HIS A 160 -24.22 1.79 -1.23
N ARG A 161 -24.75 2.59 -2.16
CA ARG A 161 -25.88 2.24 -3.03
C ARG A 161 -25.51 1.20 -4.09
N GLN A 162 -24.26 1.21 -4.58
CA GLN A 162 -23.80 0.22 -5.55
C GLN A 162 -23.69 -1.18 -4.93
N GLU A 163 -24.47 -2.10 -5.47
CA GLU A 163 -24.34 -3.55 -5.28
C GLU A 163 -23.30 -4.05 -6.28
N GLY A 164 -22.02 -4.08 -5.88
CA GLY A 164 -20.93 -4.49 -6.77
C GLY A 164 -21.19 -5.85 -7.45
N ASN A 165 -20.66 -6.03 -8.66
CA ASN A 165 -20.85 -7.25 -9.43
C ASN A 165 -19.98 -8.41 -8.91
N ILE A 166 -20.47 -9.11 -7.90
CA ILE A 166 -19.76 -10.22 -7.23
C ILE A 166 -19.35 -11.30 -8.23
N LEU A 167 -20.21 -11.62 -9.21
CA LEU A 167 -19.93 -12.66 -10.21
C LEU A 167 -18.73 -12.28 -11.08
N LEU A 168 -18.64 -11.04 -11.56
CA LEU A 168 -17.48 -10.56 -12.32
C LEU A 168 -16.20 -10.56 -11.47
N GLY A 169 -16.31 -10.17 -10.19
CA GLY A 169 -15.18 -10.24 -9.25
C GLY A 169 -14.64 -11.67 -9.09
N ILE A 170 -15.53 -12.66 -8.87
CA ILE A 170 -15.18 -14.07 -8.76
C ILE A 170 -14.56 -14.58 -10.07
N LEU A 171 -15.11 -14.20 -11.23
CA LEU A 171 -14.55 -14.60 -12.52
C LEU A 171 -13.10 -14.13 -12.69
N GLY A 172 -12.79 -12.90 -12.26
CA GLY A 172 -11.41 -12.39 -12.24
C GLY A 172 -10.47 -13.20 -11.36
N LEU A 173 -10.95 -13.61 -10.18
CA LEU A 173 -10.17 -14.46 -9.26
C LEU A 173 -9.91 -15.85 -9.83
N LEU A 174 -10.88 -16.44 -10.54
CA LEU A 174 -10.71 -17.73 -11.21
C LEU A 174 -9.67 -17.68 -12.34
N ILE A 175 -9.48 -16.53 -12.98
CA ILE A 175 -8.40 -16.33 -13.96
C ILE A 175 -7.04 -16.16 -13.26
N LEU A 176 -7.02 -15.44 -12.14
CA LEU A 176 -5.80 -15.22 -11.37
C LEU A 176 -5.26 -16.51 -10.73
N ALA A 177 -6.14 -17.40 -10.24
CA ALA A 177 -5.75 -18.55 -9.45
C ALA A 177 -4.79 -19.53 -10.18
N PRO A 178 -5.04 -19.97 -11.44
CA PRO A 178 -4.12 -20.83 -12.17
C PRO A 178 -2.73 -20.20 -12.36
N LEU A 179 -2.66 -18.90 -12.63
CA LEU A 179 -1.40 -18.18 -12.75
C LEU A 179 -0.64 -18.16 -11.41
N GLY A 180 -1.36 -17.91 -10.32
CA GLY A 180 -0.83 -17.98 -8.98
C GLY A 180 -0.27 -19.37 -8.65
N ILE A 181 -1.00 -20.44 -8.98
CA ILE A 181 -0.59 -21.83 -8.76
C ILE A 181 0.70 -22.13 -9.53
N ALA A 182 0.74 -21.80 -10.82
CA ALA A 182 1.91 -22.05 -11.66
C ALA A 182 3.16 -21.35 -11.11
N ILE A 183 3.04 -20.08 -10.71
CA ILE A 183 4.17 -19.33 -10.13
C ILE A 183 4.58 -19.92 -8.78
N TYR A 184 3.62 -20.32 -7.93
CA TYR A 184 3.92 -20.95 -6.65
C TYR A 184 4.78 -22.22 -6.83
N VAL A 185 4.34 -23.13 -7.71
CA VAL A 185 5.08 -24.37 -8.01
C VAL A 185 6.47 -24.07 -8.57
N LEU A 186 6.62 -23.06 -9.43
CA LEU A 186 7.93 -22.64 -9.95
C LEU A 186 8.84 -22.09 -8.85
N LEU A 187 8.32 -21.33 -7.89
CA LEU A 187 9.09 -20.84 -6.75
C LEU A 187 9.60 -21.99 -5.87
N GLY A 188 8.84 -23.07 -5.75
CA GLY A 188 9.29 -24.27 -5.03
C GLY A 188 10.51 -24.94 -5.63
N LYS A 189 10.64 -24.91 -6.95
CA LYS A 189 11.82 -25.44 -7.63
C LYS A 189 13.10 -24.67 -7.31
N ILE A 190 13.00 -23.38 -6.98
CA ILE A 190 14.15 -22.47 -6.84
C ILE A 190 14.64 -22.39 -5.37
N GLY A 191 13.88 -22.93 -4.41
CA GLY A 191 14.36 -23.13 -3.04
C GLY A 191 13.53 -22.53 -1.90
N ASN A 192 12.19 -22.65 -1.96
CA ASN A 192 11.21 -22.53 -0.86
C ASN A 192 11.20 -21.26 0.04
N PHE A 193 12.12 -20.32 -0.09
CA PHE A 193 12.37 -19.33 0.96
C PHE A 193 11.45 -18.08 0.95
N TYR A 194 10.46 -18.02 0.05
CA TYR A 194 9.67 -16.79 -0.18
C TYR A 194 8.15 -16.98 -0.35
N TYR A 195 7.58 -18.13 0.01
CA TYR A 195 6.13 -18.39 -0.16
C TYR A 195 5.25 -17.35 0.54
N PHE A 196 5.64 -16.93 1.74
CA PHE A 196 4.92 -15.91 2.49
C PHE A 196 4.94 -14.52 1.83
N CYS A 197 6.03 -14.16 1.13
CA CYS A 197 6.09 -12.92 0.37
C CYS A 197 5.17 -12.98 -0.85
N PHE A 198 5.13 -14.14 -1.51
CA PHE A 198 4.30 -14.37 -2.68
C PHE A 198 2.80 -14.38 -2.33
N SER A 199 2.40 -15.03 -1.23
CA SER A 199 1.01 -15.05 -0.77
C SER A 199 0.46 -13.65 -0.45
N GLY A 200 1.29 -12.77 0.13
CA GLY A 200 0.93 -11.36 0.32
C GLY A 200 0.75 -10.60 -1.01
N PHE A 201 1.62 -10.85 -2.00
CA PHE A 201 1.50 -10.24 -3.32
C PHE A 201 0.23 -10.70 -4.06
N ILE A 202 -0.05 -12.00 -4.07
CA ILE A 202 -1.25 -12.55 -4.69
C ILE A 202 -2.51 -12.06 -3.99
N ALA A 203 -2.53 -11.95 -2.66
CA ALA A 203 -3.66 -11.37 -1.95
C ALA A 203 -3.94 -9.91 -2.34
N MET A 204 -2.89 -9.09 -2.51
CA MET A 204 -3.05 -7.71 -3.02
C MET A 204 -3.59 -7.70 -4.46
N ALA A 205 -3.05 -8.55 -5.33
CA ALA A 205 -3.50 -8.67 -6.72
C ALA A 205 -4.97 -9.14 -6.80
N ALA A 206 -5.37 -10.07 -5.93
CA ALA A 206 -6.72 -10.58 -5.82
C ALA A 206 -7.71 -9.48 -5.40
N CYS A 207 -7.39 -8.68 -4.38
CA CYS A 207 -8.18 -7.50 -4.02
C CYS A 207 -8.33 -6.53 -5.20
N TYR A 208 -7.22 -6.22 -5.89
CA TYR A 208 -7.23 -5.27 -7.00
C TYR A 208 -8.08 -5.77 -8.17
N ILE A 209 -7.86 -7.00 -8.64
CA ILE A 209 -8.60 -7.59 -9.77
C ILE A 209 -10.08 -7.73 -9.41
N TYR A 210 -10.39 -8.17 -8.19
CA TYR A 210 -11.76 -8.27 -7.74
C TYR A 210 -12.44 -6.90 -7.75
N THR A 211 -11.87 -5.88 -7.10
CA THR A 211 -12.47 -4.54 -7.03
C THR A 211 -12.58 -3.90 -8.41
N PHE A 212 -11.59 -4.10 -9.29
CA PHE A 212 -11.63 -3.59 -10.66
C PHE A 212 -12.82 -4.14 -11.46
N LEU A 213 -13.17 -5.41 -11.27
CA LEU A 213 -14.26 -6.07 -12.00
C LEU A 213 -15.62 -5.97 -11.30
N ALA A 214 -15.64 -6.08 -9.97
CA ALA A 214 -16.85 -6.02 -9.16
C ALA A 214 -17.26 -4.57 -8.82
N GLY A 215 -16.37 -3.60 -8.97
CA GLY A 215 -16.58 -2.18 -8.63
C GLY A 215 -16.49 -1.83 -7.15
N LYS A 216 -16.46 -2.84 -6.25
CA LYS A 216 -16.52 -2.61 -4.80
C LYS A 216 -15.92 -3.76 -3.99
N LEU A 217 -15.17 -3.44 -2.94
CA LEU A 217 -14.74 -4.40 -1.92
C LEU A 217 -15.66 -4.35 -0.70
N SER A 218 -16.45 -5.40 -0.49
CA SER A 218 -17.36 -5.55 0.65
C SER A 218 -16.89 -6.62 1.63
N LYS A 219 -17.54 -6.73 2.79
CA LYS A 219 -17.27 -7.86 3.71
C LYS A 219 -17.53 -9.23 3.05
N HIS A 220 -18.53 -9.31 2.17
CA HIS A 220 -18.82 -10.53 1.41
C HIS A 220 -17.74 -10.83 0.38
N SER A 221 -17.18 -9.81 -0.29
CA SER A 221 -16.09 -10.06 -1.25
C SER A 221 -14.83 -10.57 -0.56
N LEU A 222 -14.52 -10.07 0.64
CA LEU A 222 -13.38 -10.59 1.42
C LEU A 222 -13.49 -12.09 1.68
N PHE A 223 -14.70 -12.57 1.97
CA PHE A 223 -14.95 -14.00 2.16
C PHE A 223 -14.67 -14.81 0.88
N PHE A 224 -15.18 -14.37 -0.28
CA PHE A 224 -14.94 -15.09 -1.54
C PHE A 224 -13.48 -15.03 -2.00
N ILE A 225 -12.82 -13.87 -1.86
CA ILE A 225 -11.39 -13.75 -2.14
C ILE A 225 -10.60 -14.71 -1.24
N PHE A 226 -10.90 -14.73 0.06
CA PHE A 226 -10.25 -15.62 1.01
C PHE A 226 -10.44 -17.10 0.66
N LEU A 227 -11.66 -17.52 0.31
CA LEU A 227 -11.97 -18.90 -0.06
C LEU A 227 -11.17 -19.36 -1.28
N ILE A 228 -11.06 -18.50 -2.30
CA ILE A 228 -10.30 -18.80 -3.52
C ILE A 228 -8.80 -18.86 -3.23
N LEU A 229 -8.28 -17.91 -2.44
CA LEU A 229 -6.87 -17.93 -2.03
C LEU A 229 -6.51 -19.19 -1.22
N ALA A 230 -7.38 -19.62 -0.29
CA ALA A 230 -7.18 -20.84 0.48
C ALA A 230 -7.18 -22.09 -0.40
N SER A 231 -8.15 -22.19 -1.32
CA SER A 231 -8.23 -23.28 -2.31
C SER A 231 -7.00 -23.31 -3.22
N MET A 232 -6.59 -22.15 -3.72
CA MET A 232 -5.41 -21.98 -4.56
C MET A 232 -4.15 -22.44 -3.82
N LEU A 233 -3.99 -22.06 -2.56
CA LEU A 233 -2.83 -22.44 -1.75
C LEU A 233 -2.79 -23.95 -1.49
N PHE A 234 -3.93 -24.57 -1.20
CA PHE A 234 -4.03 -26.02 -1.04
C PHE A 234 -3.61 -26.77 -2.31
N VAL A 235 -4.15 -26.37 -3.47
CA VAL A 235 -3.81 -26.97 -4.77
C VAL A 235 -2.33 -26.75 -5.12
N SER A 236 -1.78 -25.58 -4.81
CA SER A 236 -0.37 -25.26 -5.09
C SER A 236 0.58 -26.15 -4.30
N ASN A 237 0.33 -26.33 -3.01
CA ASN A 237 1.13 -27.19 -2.15
C ASN A 237 1.06 -28.66 -2.60
N PHE A 238 -0.14 -29.14 -2.94
CA PHE A 238 -0.29 -30.49 -3.48
C PHE A 238 0.47 -30.69 -4.78
N LEU A 239 0.34 -29.77 -5.74
CA LEU A 239 1.07 -29.83 -7.01
C LEU A 239 2.59 -29.74 -6.83
N GLU A 240 3.07 -28.96 -5.86
CA GLU A 240 4.49 -28.91 -5.54
C GLU A 240 4.99 -30.25 -4.99
N PHE A 241 4.26 -30.88 -4.08
CA PHE A 241 4.57 -32.23 -3.59
C PHE A 241 4.67 -33.23 -4.74
N ILE A 242 3.68 -33.26 -5.62
CA ILE A 242 3.68 -34.12 -6.82
C ILE A 242 4.87 -33.79 -7.72
N TRP A 243 5.25 -32.52 -7.84
CA TRP A 243 6.40 -32.12 -8.64
C TRP A 243 7.72 -32.65 -8.06
N ARG A 244 7.91 -32.58 -6.75
CA ARG A 244 9.11 -33.12 -6.09
C ARG A 244 9.19 -34.63 -6.28
N PHE A 245 8.06 -35.32 -6.11
CA PHE A 245 7.95 -36.75 -6.37
C PHE A 245 8.27 -37.10 -7.84
N TYR A 246 7.75 -36.32 -8.78
CA TYR A 246 8.06 -36.44 -10.21
C TYR A 246 9.56 -36.31 -10.49
N ASP A 247 10.23 -35.30 -9.92
CA ASP A 247 11.68 -35.09 -10.10
C ASP A 247 12.50 -36.27 -9.53
N GLU A 248 12.03 -36.92 -8.46
CA GLU A 248 12.66 -38.14 -7.91
C GLU A 248 12.44 -39.36 -8.80
N LEU A 249 11.22 -39.57 -9.31
CA LEU A 249 10.92 -40.65 -10.25
C LEU A 249 11.70 -40.51 -11.55
N GLN A 250 11.81 -39.29 -12.08
CA GLN A 250 12.60 -38.97 -13.27
C GLN A 250 14.07 -39.38 -13.12
N LYS A 251 14.69 -39.10 -11.95
CA LYS A 251 16.07 -39.53 -11.67
C LYS A 251 16.24 -41.05 -11.66
N LYS A 252 15.20 -41.80 -11.27
CA LYS A 252 15.26 -43.26 -11.09
C LYS A 252 14.85 -44.05 -12.32
N TYR A 253 13.85 -43.57 -13.08
CA TYR A 253 13.19 -44.33 -14.14
C TYR A 253 13.21 -43.66 -15.52
N TYR A 254 13.79 -42.45 -15.66
CA TYR A 254 14.07 -41.66 -16.89
C TYR A 254 12.89 -41.36 -17.86
N ASN A 255 11.81 -42.13 -17.87
CA ASN A 255 10.71 -42.03 -18.85
C ASN A 255 9.32 -41.97 -18.19
N VAL A 256 9.24 -41.32 -17.02
CA VAL A 256 7.99 -41.12 -16.27
C VAL A 256 7.37 -39.78 -16.67
N THR A 257 6.08 -39.72 -16.92
CA THR A 257 5.39 -38.44 -17.19
C THR A 257 4.90 -37.79 -15.89
N PHE A 258 4.63 -36.49 -15.92
CA PHE A 258 4.07 -35.80 -14.75
C PHE A 258 2.70 -36.37 -14.34
N LEU A 259 1.90 -36.84 -15.31
CA LEU A 259 0.60 -37.45 -15.02
C LEU A 259 0.74 -38.78 -14.28
N ASP A 260 1.76 -39.58 -14.61
CA ASP A 260 2.07 -40.82 -13.88
C ASP A 260 2.42 -40.50 -12.42
N ALA A 261 3.29 -39.50 -12.21
CA ALA A 261 3.65 -39.03 -10.87
C ALA A 261 2.46 -38.42 -10.10
N LEU A 262 1.52 -37.76 -10.80
CA LEU A 262 0.29 -37.24 -10.19
C LEU A 262 -0.60 -38.36 -9.68
N GLN A 263 -0.80 -39.41 -10.48
CA GLN A 263 -1.62 -40.55 -10.11
C GLN A 263 -0.98 -41.36 -8.97
N GLU A 264 0.30 -41.69 -9.10
CA GLU A 264 1.04 -42.44 -8.08
C GLU A 264 1.23 -41.63 -6.80
N GLY A 265 1.62 -40.36 -6.91
CA GLY A 265 1.81 -39.48 -5.75
C GLY A 265 0.52 -39.23 -4.97
N TYR A 266 -0.63 -39.13 -5.66
CA TYR A 266 -1.93 -39.06 -5.00
C TYR A 266 -2.23 -40.33 -4.18
N PHE A 267 -1.98 -41.50 -4.76
CA PHE A 267 -2.20 -42.78 -4.08
C PHE A 267 -1.25 -42.97 -2.90
N LEU A 268 0.03 -42.64 -3.08
CA LEU A 268 1.06 -42.65 -2.05
C LEU A 268 0.68 -41.77 -0.86
N PHE A 269 0.16 -40.56 -1.13
CA PHE A 269 -0.36 -39.66 -0.10
C PHE A 269 -1.56 -40.25 0.67
N LEU A 270 -2.38 -41.11 0.04
CA LEU A 270 -3.53 -41.74 0.70
C LEU A 270 -3.20 -43.04 1.43
N GLU A 271 -2.17 -43.77 1.04
CA GLU A 271 -1.83 -45.07 1.63
C GLU A 271 -0.73 -44.98 2.66
N ASP A 272 0.33 -44.23 2.38
CA ASP A 272 1.49 -44.13 3.26
C ASP A 272 1.22 -43.14 4.39
N GLY A 273 1.24 -43.63 5.63
CA GLY A 273 1.02 -42.82 6.82
C GLY A 273 2.16 -41.85 7.11
N GLU A 274 3.40 -42.23 6.85
CA GLU A 274 4.60 -41.42 7.14
C GLU A 274 4.73 -40.30 6.11
N ILE A 275 4.60 -40.63 4.82
CA ILE A 275 4.66 -39.63 3.74
C ILE A 275 3.53 -38.63 3.88
N ARG A 276 2.30 -39.10 4.16
CA ARG A 276 1.17 -38.22 4.39
C ARG A 276 1.39 -37.31 5.59
N TYR A 277 1.95 -37.81 6.68
CA TYR A 277 2.26 -37.00 7.84
C TYR A 277 3.26 -35.89 7.49
N ASP A 278 4.36 -36.23 6.84
CA ASP A 278 5.39 -35.25 6.44
C ASP A 278 4.83 -34.19 5.48
N VAL A 279 4.02 -34.60 4.50
CA VAL A 279 3.34 -33.70 3.57
C VAL A 279 2.35 -32.80 4.30
N ILE A 280 1.51 -33.34 5.20
CA ILE A 280 0.53 -32.55 5.97
C ILE A 280 1.24 -31.55 6.88
N VAL A 281 2.31 -31.94 7.57
CA VAL A 281 3.06 -31.05 8.46
C VAL A 281 3.70 -29.91 7.68
N GLY A 282 4.33 -30.21 6.54
CA GLY A 282 4.85 -29.19 5.63
C GLY A 282 3.76 -28.24 5.14
N PHE A 283 2.63 -28.79 4.69
CA PHE A 283 1.49 -28.01 4.21
C PHE A 283 0.93 -27.11 5.30
N LEU A 284 0.76 -27.61 6.53
CA LEU A 284 0.21 -26.83 7.63
C LEU A 284 1.07 -25.60 7.95
N LEU A 285 2.40 -25.75 7.91
CA LEU A 285 3.31 -24.63 8.18
C LEU A 285 3.21 -23.54 7.11
N ASP A 286 3.27 -23.93 5.83
CA ASP A 286 3.13 -22.99 4.71
C ASP A 286 1.73 -22.36 4.65
N PHE A 287 0.71 -23.15 5.01
CA PHE A 287 -0.69 -22.74 5.04
C PHE A 287 -0.94 -21.70 6.12
N VAL A 288 -0.50 -21.94 7.36
CA VAL A 288 -0.71 -21.02 8.49
C VAL A 288 -0.03 -19.67 8.23
N ILE A 289 1.23 -19.68 7.78
CA ILE A 289 1.97 -18.44 7.52
C ILE A 289 1.31 -17.67 6.37
N SER A 290 1.02 -18.35 5.26
CA SER A 290 0.47 -17.70 4.07
C SER A 290 -0.95 -17.16 4.31
N ILE A 291 -1.80 -17.89 5.00
CA ILE A 291 -3.13 -17.42 5.39
C ILE A 291 -3.04 -16.22 6.32
N GLY A 292 -2.15 -16.24 7.31
CA GLY A 292 -1.96 -15.11 8.21
C GLY A 292 -1.60 -13.84 7.45
N VAL A 293 -0.66 -13.95 6.50
CA VAL A 293 -0.27 -12.83 5.62
C VAL A 293 -1.44 -12.39 4.73
N SER A 294 -2.14 -13.32 4.09
CA SER A 294 -3.29 -12.99 3.23
C SER A 294 -4.41 -12.29 4.00
N ILE A 295 -4.81 -12.79 5.19
CA ILE A 295 -5.83 -12.15 6.04
C ILE A 295 -5.40 -10.73 6.40
N TYR A 296 -4.15 -10.53 6.81
CA TYR A 296 -3.64 -9.21 7.12
C TYR A 296 -3.73 -8.26 5.92
N ILE A 297 -3.34 -8.71 4.72
CA ILE A 297 -3.42 -7.93 3.49
C ILE A 297 -4.88 -7.60 3.12
N LEU A 298 -5.77 -8.59 3.16
CA LEU A 298 -7.20 -8.43 2.89
C LEU A 298 -7.81 -7.35 3.80
N TYR A 299 -7.55 -7.45 5.10
CA TYR A 299 -8.02 -6.46 6.07
C TYR A 299 -7.43 -5.08 5.82
N ARG A 300 -6.13 -5.01 5.51
CA ARG A 300 -5.44 -3.74 5.22
C ARG A 300 -6.03 -3.04 4.00
N GLU A 301 -6.24 -3.76 2.90
CA GLU A 301 -6.80 -3.18 1.68
C GLU A 301 -8.27 -2.78 1.86
N PHE A 302 -9.06 -3.58 2.58
CA PHE A 302 -10.43 -3.19 2.95
C PHE A 302 -10.49 -1.92 3.79
N LYS A 303 -9.61 -1.81 4.80
CA LYS A 303 -9.53 -0.60 5.63
C LYS A 303 -9.12 0.62 4.80
N LYS A 304 -8.18 0.48 3.86
CA LYS A 304 -7.77 1.58 2.97
C LYS A 304 -8.91 2.06 2.08
N GLU A 305 -9.73 1.14 1.56
CA GLU A 305 -10.89 1.48 0.74
C GLU A 305 -11.91 2.28 1.54
N LEU A 306 -12.23 1.84 2.76
CA LEU A 306 -13.12 2.60 3.67
C LEU A 306 -12.56 3.98 4.02
N GLN A 307 -11.28 4.07 4.39
CA GLN A 307 -10.64 5.35 4.70
C GLN A 307 -10.61 6.31 3.52
N SER A 308 -10.64 5.81 2.29
CA SER A 308 -10.68 6.66 1.11
C SER A 308 -11.99 7.43 0.95
N LEU A 309 -13.04 7.04 1.68
CA LEU A 309 -14.37 7.64 1.70
C LEU A 309 -14.64 8.49 2.95
N GLU A 310 -13.67 8.67 3.84
CA GLU A 310 -13.84 9.43 5.08
C GLU A 310 -13.35 10.88 4.93
N SER A 311 -14.10 11.83 5.47
CA SER A 311 -13.65 13.21 5.68
C SER A 311 -13.75 13.57 7.16
N LYS A 312 -12.73 14.28 7.68
CA LYS A 312 -12.67 14.70 9.08
C LYS A 312 -11.86 15.99 9.21
N LYS A 313 -12.38 16.99 9.92
CA LYS A 313 -11.56 18.11 10.41
C LYS A 313 -10.69 17.64 11.56
N ILE A 314 -9.40 17.94 11.49
CA ILE A 314 -8.42 17.55 12.51
C ILE A 314 -8.18 18.70 13.47
N GLU A 315 -8.20 19.93 12.96
CA GLU A 315 -7.99 21.16 13.73
C GLU A 315 -8.85 22.32 13.22
#